data_AF-A0A1Z5KZY0-F1
#
_entry.id   AF-A0A1Z5KZY0-F1
#
_cell.length_a   1.000
_cell.length_b   1.000
_cell.length_c   1.000
_cell.angle_alpha   90.00
_cell.angle_beta   90.00
_cell.angle_gamma   90.00
#
_symmetry.space_group_name_H-M   'P 1'
#
loop_
_entity.id
_entity.type
_entity.pdbx_description
1 polymer ?
#
loop_
_entity_poly.entity_id
_entity_poly.type
_entity_poly.pdbx_seq_one_letter_code
_entity_poly.pdbx_strand_id
1 'polypeptide(L)'
;MMPSYLNFIRGVVDSDDLPLNVSREMLQQHKLLKVIKKKLVRKTLDMLKKLPADEYKRFWKEYSTNIKLGIIEDTSNRSRLAKLVRFHSSAVKGLVSLSDYVSRIVLHQHQAGHH
;
A
#
# COMPACT_ATOMS: atom_id res chain seq x y z
N MET A 1 -14.53 -5.35 6.59
CA MET A 1 -13.85 -4.19 7.23
C MET A 1 -12.66 -3.67 6.43
N MET A 2 -11.86 -4.50 5.75
CA MET A 2 -10.80 -4.01 4.86
C MET A 2 -11.32 -3.71 3.43
N PRO A 3 -10.65 -2.84 2.66
CA PRO A 3 -10.86 -2.74 1.22
C PRO A 3 -10.60 -4.07 0.49
N SER A 4 -11.23 -4.28 -0.66
CA SER A 4 -11.04 -5.45 -1.55
C SER A 4 -9.58 -5.75 -1.80
N TYR A 5 -8.78 -4.71 -2.07
CA TYR A 5 -7.36 -4.86 -2.35
C TYR A 5 -6.51 -5.32 -1.15
N LEU A 6 -7.00 -5.25 0.10
CA LEU A 6 -6.30 -5.74 1.31
C LEU A 6 -7.00 -6.94 1.96
N ASN A 7 -7.80 -7.69 1.19
CA ASN A 7 -8.54 -8.85 1.70
C ASN A 7 -7.67 -10.00 2.24
N PHE A 8 -6.39 -10.04 1.84
CA PHE A 8 -5.42 -11.03 2.32
C PHE A 8 -4.94 -10.76 3.75
N ILE A 9 -5.17 -9.56 4.29
CA ILE A 9 -4.81 -9.21 5.66
C ILE A 9 -5.79 -9.86 6.63
N ARG A 10 -5.24 -10.69 7.53
CA ARG A 10 -5.96 -11.27 8.67
C ARG A 10 -5.46 -10.63 9.96
N GLY A 11 -6.36 -10.36 10.88
CA GLY A 11 -6.03 -9.77 12.17
C GLY A 11 -7.26 -9.62 13.05
N VAL A 12 -7.02 -9.45 14.34
CA VAL A 12 -8.04 -9.15 15.35
C VAL A 12 -7.97 -7.66 15.67
N VAL A 13 -9.13 -7.01 15.75
CA VAL A 13 -9.24 -5.59 16.11
C VAL A 13 -10.06 -5.54 17.39
N ASP A 14 -9.38 -5.24 18.49
CA ASP A 14 -10.02 -4.90 19.76
C ASP A 14 -10.23 -3.38 19.82
N SER A 15 -11.34 -2.93 20.39
CA SER A 15 -11.68 -1.52 20.52
C SER A 15 -12.65 -1.32 21.67
N ASP A 16 -12.13 -0.76 22.77
CA ASP A 16 -12.92 -0.37 23.95
C ASP A 16 -13.96 0.73 23.63
N ASP A 17 -13.74 1.52 22.57
CA ASP A 17 -14.62 2.60 22.12
C ASP A 17 -15.87 2.12 21.33
N LEU A 18 -16.05 0.81 21.13
CA LEU A 18 -17.24 0.30 20.45
C LEU A 18 -18.40 0.13 21.44
N PRO A 19 -19.60 0.67 21.16
CA PRO A 19 -20.73 0.46 22.03
C PRO A 19 -21.06 -1.04 22.11
N LEU A 20 -20.99 -1.60 23.31
CA LEU A 20 -21.19 -3.04 23.58
C LEU A 20 -22.65 -3.50 23.35
N ASN A 21 -23.59 -2.56 23.30
CA ASN A 21 -25.03 -2.84 23.30
C ASN A 21 -25.77 -2.28 22.06
N VAL A 22 -25.19 -2.45 20.87
CA VAL A 22 -25.84 -2.06 19.60
C VAL A 22 -25.98 -3.23 18.62
N SER A 23 -27.00 -3.16 17.77
CA SER A 23 -27.22 -4.16 16.72
C SER A 23 -26.06 -4.19 15.71
N ARG A 24 -25.87 -5.35 15.06
CA ARG A 24 -24.81 -5.54 14.06
C ARG A 24 -24.90 -4.53 12.90
N GLU A 25 -26.10 -4.13 12.52
CA GLU A 25 -26.34 -3.09 11.49
C GLU A 25 -25.97 -1.68 11.98
N MET A 26 -26.40 -1.32 13.19
CA MET A 26 -26.05 -0.03 13.80
C MET A 26 -24.53 0.11 13.98
N LEU A 27 -23.87 -0.97 14.40
CA LEU A 27 -22.42 -1.02 14.52
C LEU A 27 -21.75 -0.79 13.17
N GLN A 28 -22.20 -1.47 12.10
CA GLN A 28 -21.66 -1.32 10.74
C GLN A 28 -21.77 0.11 10.18
N GLN A 29 -22.82 0.85 10.52
CA GLN A 29 -23.04 2.23 10.09
C GLN A 29 -22.32 3.27 10.95
N HIS A 30 -21.73 2.86 12.09
CA HIS A 30 -21.12 3.77 13.03
C HIS A 30 -19.91 4.49 12.43
N LYS A 31 -19.85 5.82 12.57
CA LYS A 31 -18.76 6.67 12.04
C LYS A 31 -17.38 6.21 12.53
N LEU A 32 -17.30 5.65 13.74
CA LEU A 32 -16.08 5.11 14.32
C LEU A 32 -15.47 3.99 13.45
N LEU A 33 -16.28 3.10 12.87
CA LEU A 33 -15.77 2.01 12.03
C LEU A 33 -15.08 2.52 10.76
N LYS A 34 -15.57 3.63 10.19
CA LYS A 34 -14.91 4.27 9.04
C LYS A 34 -13.54 4.81 9.44
N VAL A 35 -13.40 5.36 10.65
CA VAL A 35 -12.12 5.86 11.18
C VAL A 35 -11.16 4.70 11.47
N ILE A 36 -11.65 3.65 12.13
CA ILE A 36 -10.88 2.43 12.41
C ILE A 36 -10.37 1.83 11.10
N LYS A 37 -11.24 1.66 10.09
CA LYS A 37 -10.86 1.18 8.76
C LYS A 37 -9.72 2.01 8.16
N LYS A 38 -9.83 3.35 8.18
CA LYS A 38 -8.77 4.24 7.67
C LYS A 38 -7.45 4.05 8.42
N LYS A 39 -7.50 3.95 9.76
CA LYS A 39 -6.29 3.71 10.59
C LYS A 39 -5.65 2.36 10.27
N LEU A 40 -6.45 1.30 10.12
CA LEU A 40 -5.96 -0.04 9.80
C LEU A 40 -5.27 -0.06 8.43
N VAL A 41 -5.91 0.47 7.38
CA VAL A 41 -5.30 0.59 6.05
C VAL A 41 -3.97 1.33 6.13
N ARG A 42 -3.93 2.48 6.80
CA ARG A 42 -2.71 3.28 6.99
C ARG A 42 -1.60 2.48 7.66
N LYS A 43 -1.92 1.75 8.73
CA LYS A 43 -0.95 0.93 9.49
C LYS A 43 -0.46 -0.26 8.67
N THR A 44 -1.34 -0.93 7.91
CA THR A 44 -0.96 -1.99 6.97
C THR A 44 0.03 -1.48 5.92
N LEU A 45 -0.25 -0.35 5.27
CA LEU A 45 0.66 0.21 4.27
C LEU A 45 2.02 0.60 4.87
N ASP A 46 2.05 1.10 6.11
CA ASP A 46 3.30 1.40 6.82
C ASP A 46 4.09 0.14 7.17
N MET A 47 3.42 -0.97 7.52
CA MET A 47 4.07 -2.26 7.73
C MET A 47 4.68 -2.80 6.44
N LEU A 48 3.91 -2.78 5.33
CA LEU A 48 4.40 -3.23 4.03
C LEU A 48 5.64 -2.45 3.56
N LYS A 49 5.68 -1.14 3.86
CA LYS A 49 6.84 -0.29 3.54
C LYS A 49 8.10 -0.68 4.32
N LYS A 50 7.94 -1.23 5.53
CA LYS A 50 9.05 -1.61 6.43
C LYS A 50 9.55 -3.04 6.23
N LEU A 51 8.92 -3.81 5.34
CA LEU A 51 9.37 -5.18 5.06
C LEU A 51 10.80 -5.19 4.51
N PRO A 52 11.64 -6.13 4.96
CA PRO A 52 12.98 -6.30 4.41
C PRO A 52 12.93 -6.73 2.93
N ALA A 53 13.98 -6.45 2.18
CA ALA A 53 13.99 -6.59 0.72
C ALA A 53 13.61 -8.00 0.23
N ASP A 54 14.04 -9.05 0.93
CA ASP A 54 13.77 -10.43 0.51
C ASP A 54 12.33 -10.87 0.79
N GLU A 55 11.75 -10.44 1.92
CA GLU A 55 10.32 -10.61 2.20
C GLU A 55 9.48 -9.78 1.23
N TYR A 56 9.93 -8.57 0.89
CA TYR A 56 9.24 -7.71 -0.06
C TYR A 56 9.16 -8.33 -1.46
N LYS A 57 10.22 -9.02 -1.91
CA LYS A 57 10.20 -9.76 -3.19
C LYS A 57 9.12 -10.84 -3.20
N ARG A 58 9.01 -11.62 -2.11
CA ARG A 58 7.96 -12.64 -1.96
C ARG A 58 6.58 -12.01 -1.94
N PHE A 59 6.39 -10.98 -1.11
CA PHE A 59 5.17 -10.20 -1.05
C PHE A 59 4.76 -9.65 -2.43
N TRP A 60 5.70 -9.08 -3.18
CA TRP A 60 5.42 -8.52 -4.51
C TRP A 60 5.02 -9.61 -5.51
N LYS A 61 5.64 -10.79 -5.43
CA LYS A 61 5.28 -11.93 -6.28
C LYS A 61 3.83 -12.36 -6.08
N GLU A 62 3.36 -12.38 -4.84
CA GLU A 62 2.02 -12.89 -4.48
C GLU A 62 0.92 -11.82 -4.55
N TYR A 63 1.23 -10.58 -4.11
CA TYR A 63 0.23 -9.53 -3.88
C TYR A 63 0.42 -8.27 -4.73
N SER A 64 1.26 -8.30 -5.78
CA SER A 64 1.43 -7.15 -6.68
C SER A 64 0.13 -6.72 -7.35
N THR A 65 -0.73 -7.67 -7.75
CA THR A 65 -2.05 -7.39 -8.34
C THR A 65 -2.93 -6.61 -7.37
N ASN A 66 -2.96 -7.01 -6.11
CA ASN A 66 -3.68 -6.31 -5.04
C ASN A 66 -3.18 -4.87 -4.88
N ILE A 67 -1.88 -4.64 -4.84
CA ILE A 67 -1.33 -3.28 -4.71
C ILE A 67 -1.68 -2.42 -5.93
N LYS A 68 -1.64 -2.98 -7.15
CA LYS A 68 -2.05 -2.28 -8.38
C LYS A 68 -3.53 -1.90 -8.35
N LEU A 69 -4.40 -2.81 -7.93
CA LEU A 69 -5.84 -2.52 -7.75
C LEU A 69 -6.06 -1.42 -6.70
N GLY A 70 -5.31 -1.45 -5.60
CA GLY A 70 -5.38 -0.43 -4.56
C GLY A 70 -5.10 0.99 -5.08
N ILE A 71 -4.24 1.17 -6.09
CA ILE A 71 -3.94 2.48 -6.68
C ILE A 71 -5.15 3.08 -7.41
N ILE A 72 -5.96 2.20 -8.00
CA ILE A 72 -7.16 2.55 -8.74
C ILE A 72 -8.30 2.83 -7.76
N GLU A 73 -8.52 1.93 -6.79
CA GLU A 73 -9.63 2.00 -5.84
C GLU A 73 -9.44 3.04 -4.72
N ASP A 74 -8.22 3.15 -4.16
CA ASP A 74 -7.94 3.98 -2.98
C ASP A 74 -7.17 5.25 -3.35
N THR A 75 -7.91 6.21 -3.90
CA THR A 75 -7.39 7.54 -4.25
C THR A 75 -6.71 8.24 -3.08
N SER A 76 -7.21 8.04 -1.85
CA SER A 76 -6.69 8.68 -0.63
C SER A 76 -5.29 8.18 -0.23
N ASN A 77 -4.98 6.91 -0.50
CA ASN A 77 -3.68 6.31 -0.22
C ASN A 77 -2.81 6.11 -1.47
N ARG A 78 -3.23 6.64 -2.63
CA ARG A 78 -2.56 6.47 -3.92
C ARG A 78 -1.07 6.81 -3.87
N SER A 79 -0.70 7.92 -3.22
CA SER A 79 0.70 8.34 -3.10
C SER A 79 1.57 7.37 -2.29
N ARG A 80 0.99 6.65 -1.34
CA ARG A 80 1.68 5.66 -0.50
C ARG A 80 1.78 4.33 -1.23
N LEU A 81 0.69 3.92 -1.88
CA LEU A 81 0.64 2.73 -2.73
C LEU A 81 1.60 2.82 -3.91
N ALA A 82 1.73 4.00 -4.55
CA ALA A 82 2.68 4.24 -5.63
C ALA A 82 4.13 3.95 -5.22
N LYS A 83 4.51 4.26 -3.97
CA LYS A 83 5.85 3.97 -3.43
C LYS A 83 6.10 2.49 -3.20
N LEU A 84 5.05 1.68 -3.10
CA LEU A 84 5.13 0.23 -2.96
C LEU A 84 5.25 -0.46 -4.34
N VAL A 85 4.94 0.22 -5.44
CA VAL A 85 5.03 -0.42 -6.75
C VAL A 85 6.47 -0.72 -7.12
N ARG A 86 6.68 -1.90 -7.72
CA ARG A 86 7.93 -2.29 -8.33
C ARG A 86 7.71 -2.66 -9.80
N PHE A 87 8.65 -2.28 -10.65
CA PHE A 87 8.60 -2.50 -12.10
C PHE A 87 9.84 -3.27 -12.56
N HIS A 88 9.70 -4.03 -13.64
CA HIS A 88 10.86 -4.50 -14.38
C HIS A 88 11.46 -3.32 -15.14
N SER A 89 12.78 -3.16 -15.06
CA SER A 89 13.51 -2.16 -15.84
C SER A 89 14.49 -2.84 -16.78
N SER A 90 14.61 -2.32 -18.00
CA SER A 90 15.59 -2.78 -18.98
C SER A 90 17.03 -2.46 -18.57
N ALA A 91 17.22 -1.49 -17.65
CA ALA A 91 18.54 -1.02 -17.22
C ALA A 91 19.15 -1.83 -16.06
N VAL A 92 18.34 -2.61 -15.33
CA VAL A 92 18.80 -3.40 -14.18
C VAL A 92 18.09 -4.74 -14.20
N LYS A 93 18.84 -5.85 -14.06
CA LYS A 93 18.22 -7.17 -13.84
C LYS A 93 17.49 -7.17 -12.49
N GLY A 94 16.17 -6.98 -12.51
CA GLY A 94 15.32 -7.11 -11.34
C GLY A 94 14.17 -6.12 -11.27
N LEU A 95 13.57 -6.06 -10.09
CA LEU A 95 12.45 -5.17 -9.76
C LEU A 95 13.00 -3.86 -9.18
N VAL A 96 12.67 -2.73 -9.81
CA VAL A 96 13.05 -1.38 -9.35
C VAL A 96 11.83 -0.61 -8.84
N SER A 97 12.04 0.27 -7.86
CA SER A 97 10.98 1.17 -7.41
C SER A 97 10.79 2.34 -8.39
N LEU A 98 9.61 2.97 -8.35
CA LEU A 98 9.36 4.17 -9.17
C LEU A 98 10.33 5.31 -8.81
N SER A 99 10.67 5.47 -7.53
CA SER A 99 11.66 6.45 -7.07
C SER A 99 13.05 6.18 -7.63
N ASP A 100 13.50 4.93 -7.61
CA ASP A 100 14.79 4.54 -8.19
C ASP A 100 14.85 4.81 -9.69
N TYR A 101 13.73 4.56 -10.39
CA TYR A 101 13.61 4.81 -11.81
C TYR A 101 13.70 6.31 -12.14
N VAL A 102 12.95 7.16 -11.42
CA VAL A 102 12.97 8.62 -11.63
C VAL A 102 14.36 9.21 -11.34
N SER A 103 15.02 8.79 -10.26
CA SER A 103 16.36 9.27 -9.93
C SER A 103 17.38 8.97 -11.04
N ARG A 104 17.24 7.84 -11.76
CA ARG A 104 18.13 7.49 -12.89
C ARG A 104 17.88 8.35 -14.11
N ILE A 105 16.63 8.69 -14.41
CA ILE A 105 16.30 9.57 -15.54
C ILE A 105 16.91 10.96 -15.32
N VAL A 106 16.77 11.52 -14.12
CA VAL A 106 17.33 12.84 -13.79
C VAL A 106 18.86 12.84 -13.94
N LEU A 107 19.53 11.76 -13.49
CA LEU A 107 20.98 11.63 -13.66
C LEU A 107 21.40 11.59 -15.14
N HIS A 108 20.65 10.87 -15.97
CA HIS A 108 20.96 10.75 -17.41
C HIS A 108 20.66 12.04 -18.19
N GLN A 109 19.58 12.75 -17.83
CA GLN A 109 19.23 14.03 -18.46
C GLN A 109 20.24 15.14 -18.15
N HIS A 110 20.81 15.16 -16.93
CA HIS A 110 21.87 16.10 -16.59
C HIS A 110 23.19 15.82 -17.32
N GLN A 111 23.52 14.56 -17.61
CA GLN A 111 24.73 14.22 -18.36
C GLN A 111 24.60 14.51 -19.87
N ALA A 112 23.38 14.45 -20.42
CA ALA A 112 23.12 14.72 -21.83
C ALA A 112 23.02 16.23 -22.18
N GLY A 113 22.91 17.12 -21.19
CA GLY A 113 22.86 18.58 -21.39
C GLY A 113 24.21 19.30 -21.33
N HIS A 114 25.31 18.57 -21.17
CA HIS A 114 26.67 19.10 -21.09
C HIS A 114 27.57 18.71 -22.28
N HIS A 115 26.96 18.41 -23.44
CA HIS A 115 27.65 18.22 -24.72
C HIS A 115 27.03 19.08 -25.81
#